data_AF-A0A1Z9K3E8-F1
#
_entry.id   AF-A0A1Z9K3E8-F1
#
_cell.length_a   1.000
_cell.length_b   1.000
_cell.length_c   1.000
_cell.angle_alpha   90.00
_cell.angle_beta   90.00
_cell.angle_gamma   90.00
#
_symmetry.space_group_name_H-M   'P 1'
#
loop_
_entity.id
_entity.type
_entity.pdbx_description
1 polymer ?
#
loop_
_entity_poly.entity_id
_entity_poly.type
_entity_poly.pdbx_seq_one_letter_code
_entity_poly.pdbx_strand_id
1 'polypeptide(L)'
;MKYLNIIQRFFELQFGKVLNEEILLSRFHDCLEKINKEGVSVLNDFTFFHKYLNDGVRSQKTNQNIIYGFIHFQIFALLVFLFSGLRIGVFNLLAIISLIICEYLLCWLIINIDKQNLFIHNIFDWSKKITQDLDLMNYLVLDSGDVSAVSVPFNENKYAKLWLKEMSTSMDMSWENITIELLEDEKILFPNIRVSLGGIRKSIQNAEVYGFVDGTDNPIPNKLFKILMLFSRKKSIRFFGGDKEKAKIDLAVKELTRHLELLFGKRDTSPIIFNEESEEWETVINIVDRSNTYRNNIKQSLDIFIKIMNSYTGNNRIS
;
A
#
# COMPACT_ATOMS: atom_id res chain seq x y z
N MET A 1 1.39 -26.10 -5.34
CA MET A 1 1.26 -25.32 -6.59
C MET A 1 0.62 -26.19 -7.67
N LYS A 2 -0.70 -26.05 -7.91
CA LYS A 2 -1.30 -26.58 -9.14
C LYS A 2 -0.99 -25.56 -10.23
N TYR A 3 -0.01 -25.87 -11.10
CA TYR A 3 0.15 -25.13 -12.34
C TYR A 3 -1.21 -25.12 -13.04
N LEU A 4 -1.80 -23.93 -13.21
CA LEU A 4 -2.93 -23.76 -14.11
C LEU A 4 -2.45 -24.32 -15.45
N ASN A 5 -3.10 -25.37 -15.93
CA ASN A 5 -2.68 -26.06 -17.14
C ASN A 5 -2.52 -25.00 -18.24
N ILE A 6 -1.36 -24.94 -18.92
CA ILE A 6 -1.06 -23.92 -19.92
C ILE A 6 -2.18 -23.84 -20.97
N ILE A 7 -2.77 -25.00 -21.27
CA ILE A 7 -3.94 -25.16 -22.14
C ILE A 7 -5.19 -24.48 -21.55
N GLN A 8 -5.46 -24.64 -20.25
CA GLN A 8 -6.58 -23.97 -19.60
C GLN A 8 -6.42 -22.45 -19.61
N ARG A 9 -5.21 -21.94 -19.32
CA ARG A 9 -4.92 -20.50 -19.40
C ARG A 9 -5.07 -19.98 -20.83
N PHE A 10 -4.70 -20.77 -21.84
CA PHE A 10 -4.92 -20.44 -23.24
C PHE A 10 -6.41 -20.20 -23.54
N PHE A 11 -7.27 -21.14 -23.16
CA PHE A 11 -8.71 -21.02 -23.37
C PHE A 11 -9.31 -19.82 -22.63
N GLU A 12 -8.91 -19.59 -21.38
CA GLU A 12 -9.39 -18.47 -20.58
C GLU A 12 -9.01 -17.12 -21.20
N LEU A 13 -7.78 -16.96 -21.70
CA LEU A 13 -7.32 -15.72 -22.33
C LEU A 13 -7.97 -15.49 -23.69
N GLN A 14 -8.26 -16.55 -24.46
CA GLN A 14 -8.76 -16.42 -25.82
C GLN A 14 -10.29 -16.24 -25.90
N PHE A 15 -11.07 -16.92 -25.04
CA PHE A 15 -12.53 -17.06 -25.24
C PHE A 15 -13.40 -16.46 -24.14
N GLY A 16 -12.82 -15.89 -23.09
CA GLY A 16 -13.63 -15.30 -22.02
C GLY A 16 -14.18 -13.89 -22.33
N LYS A 17 -15.00 -13.38 -21.41
CA LYS A 17 -15.65 -12.07 -21.54
C LYS A 17 -14.65 -10.92 -21.39
N VAL A 18 -14.63 -9.97 -22.33
CA VAL A 18 -13.87 -8.71 -22.19
C VAL A 18 -14.58 -7.80 -21.20
N LEU A 19 -13.83 -7.22 -20.27
CA LEU A 19 -14.31 -6.29 -19.26
C LEU A 19 -13.88 -4.87 -19.61
N ASN A 20 -14.70 -3.88 -19.24
CA ASN A 20 -14.29 -2.47 -19.33
C ASN A 20 -13.38 -2.10 -18.14
N GLU A 21 -12.76 -0.92 -18.24
CA GLU A 21 -11.82 -0.45 -17.23
C GLU A 21 -12.47 -0.26 -15.84
N GLU A 22 -13.69 0.26 -15.78
CA GLU A 22 -14.42 0.47 -14.53
C GLU A 22 -14.67 -0.84 -13.77
N ILE A 23 -15.07 -1.91 -14.47
CA ILE A 23 -15.26 -3.22 -13.84
C ILE A 23 -13.92 -3.81 -13.39
N LEU A 24 -12.84 -3.61 -14.17
CA LEU A 24 -11.51 -4.08 -13.79
C LEU A 24 -10.99 -3.36 -12.54
N LEU A 25 -11.25 -2.06 -12.41
CA LEU A 25 -10.92 -1.27 -11.23
C LEU A 25 -11.78 -1.67 -10.02
N SER A 26 -13.09 -1.87 -10.20
CA SER A 26 -13.96 -2.37 -9.12
C SER A 26 -13.47 -3.73 -8.60
N ARG A 27 -13.13 -4.66 -9.49
CA ARG A 27 -12.59 -5.97 -9.10
C ARG A 27 -11.20 -5.88 -8.48
N PHE A 28 -10.42 -4.86 -8.83
CA PHE A 28 -9.17 -4.58 -8.14
C PHE A 28 -9.43 -4.24 -6.67
N HIS A 29 -10.41 -3.38 -6.40
CA HIS A 29 -10.84 -3.09 -5.02
C HIS A 29 -11.33 -4.34 -4.28
N ASP A 30 -12.13 -5.20 -4.94
CA ASP A 30 -12.57 -6.48 -4.36
C ASP A 30 -11.38 -7.39 -3.99
N CYS A 31 -10.32 -7.40 -4.82
CA CYS A 31 -9.10 -8.14 -4.52
C CYS A 31 -8.39 -7.60 -3.27
N LEU A 32 -8.30 -6.28 -3.14
CA LEU A 32 -7.71 -5.65 -1.95
C LEU A 32 -8.56 -5.93 -0.70
N GLU A 33 -9.88 -5.87 -0.81
CA GLU A 33 -10.78 -6.18 0.30
C GLU A 33 -10.68 -7.65 0.72
N LYS A 34 -10.57 -8.57 -0.25
CA LYS A 34 -10.37 -9.99 0.04
C LYS A 34 -9.05 -10.22 0.77
N ILE A 35 -7.96 -9.60 0.33
CA ILE A 35 -6.67 -9.66 1.03
C ILE A 35 -6.78 -9.09 2.44
N ASN A 36 -7.50 -7.98 2.61
CA ASN A 36 -7.73 -7.42 3.93
C ASN A 36 -8.45 -8.40 4.88
N LYS A 37 -9.49 -9.09 4.40
CA LYS A 37 -10.28 -10.04 5.22
C LYS A 37 -9.54 -11.34 5.50
N GLU A 38 -8.88 -11.90 4.50
CA GLU A 38 -8.28 -13.24 4.56
C GLU A 38 -6.77 -13.20 4.87
N GLY A 39 -6.14 -12.04 4.80
CA GLY A 39 -4.72 -11.83 5.09
C GLY A 39 -3.80 -12.70 4.25
N VAL A 40 -2.78 -13.28 4.89
CA VAL A 40 -1.79 -14.16 4.23
C VAL A 40 -2.41 -15.49 3.76
N SER A 41 -3.58 -15.88 4.30
CA SER A 41 -4.24 -17.14 3.91
C SER A 41 -4.71 -17.15 2.45
N VAL A 42 -4.86 -15.96 1.85
CA VAL A 42 -5.08 -15.77 0.41
C VAL A 42 -3.99 -16.45 -0.44
N LEU A 43 -2.76 -16.49 0.04
CA LEU A 43 -1.64 -17.12 -0.66
C LEU A 43 -1.79 -18.65 -0.77
N ASN A 44 -2.76 -19.25 -0.06
CA ASN A 44 -3.07 -20.67 -0.19
C ASN A 44 -3.99 -20.95 -1.39
N ASP A 45 -4.79 -19.98 -1.85
CA ASP A 45 -5.67 -20.12 -3.01
C ASP A 45 -5.57 -18.92 -3.97
N PHE A 46 -4.67 -19.07 -4.95
CA PHE A 46 -4.46 -18.08 -6.00
C PHE A 46 -5.56 -18.06 -7.07
N THR A 47 -6.53 -18.98 -7.06
CA THR A 47 -7.47 -19.16 -8.17
C THR A 47 -8.28 -17.90 -8.44
N PHE A 48 -8.73 -17.22 -7.39
CA PHE A 48 -9.45 -15.95 -7.49
C PHE A 48 -8.60 -14.85 -8.16
N PHE A 49 -7.34 -14.73 -7.74
CA PHE A 49 -6.41 -13.71 -8.24
C PHE A 49 -6.00 -14.02 -9.67
N HIS A 50 -5.63 -15.26 -9.99
CA HIS A 50 -5.31 -15.67 -11.36
C HIS A 50 -6.48 -15.45 -12.31
N LYS A 51 -7.72 -15.71 -11.87
CA LYS A 51 -8.91 -15.40 -12.67
C LYS A 51 -9.04 -13.90 -12.94
N TYR A 52 -8.87 -13.07 -11.92
CA TYR A 52 -8.86 -11.62 -12.08
C TYR A 52 -7.76 -11.16 -13.06
N LEU A 53 -6.55 -11.71 -12.92
CA LEU A 53 -5.42 -11.38 -13.79
C LEU A 53 -5.66 -11.82 -15.24
N ASN A 54 -6.14 -13.05 -15.46
CA ASN A 54 -6.49 -13.53 -16.80
C ASN A 54 -7.60 -12.67 -17.44
N ASP A 55 -8.64 -12.32 -16.67
CA ASP A 55 -9.72 -11.43 -17.13
C ASP A 55 -9.17 -10.04 -17.51
N GLY A 56 -8.24 -9.50 -16.71
CA GLY A 56 -7.59 -8.23 -16.95
C GLY A 56 -6.67 -8.21 -18.17
N VAL A 57 -5.79 -9.21 -18.32
CA VAL A 57 -4.93 -9.39 -19.49
C VAL A 57 -5.75 -9.52 -20.76
N ARG A 58 -6.78 -10.39 -20.75
CA ARG A 58 -7.66 -10.59 -21.91
C ARG A 58 -8.30 -9.30 -22.39
N SER A 59 -8.67 -8.44 -21.45
CA SER A 59 -9.40 -7.20 -21.70
C SER A 59 -8.55 -6.07 -22.27
N GLN A 60 -7.22 -6.23 -22.32
CA GLN A 60 -6.34 -5.23 -22.90
C GLN A 60 -6.39 -5.24 -24.44
N LYS A 61 -6.33 -4.04 -25.02
CA LYS A 61 -6.19 -3.83 -26.46
C LYS A 61 -4.72 -3.65 -26.79
N THR A 62 -4.22 -4.43 -27.75
CA THR A 62 -2.87 -4.28 -28.29
C THR A 62 -2.90 -3.99 -29.78
N ASN A 63 -1.94 -3.19 -30.24
CA ASN A 63 -1.71 -2.94 -31.66
C ASN A 63 -1.08 -4.15 -32.37
N GLN A 64 -0.53 -5.11 -31.61
CA GLN A 64 0.05 -6.34 -32.14
C GLN A 64 -0.97 -7.28 -32.78
N ASN A 65 -2.28 -7.01 -32.66
CA ASN A 65 -3.32 -7.76 -33.37
C ASN A 65 -3.16 -7.70 -34.90
N ILE A 66 -2.42 -6.73 -35.45
CA ILE A 66 -2.07 -6.69 -36.87
C ILE A 66 -1.32 -7.96 -37.31
N ILE A 67 -0.53 -8.56 -36.40
CA ILE A 67 0.21 -9.80 -36.65
C ILE A 67 -0.76 -10.97 -36.93
N TYR A 68 -1.90 -11.03 -36.25
CA TYR A 68 -2.95 -12.01 -36.58
C TYR A 68 -3.49 -11.79 -37.99
N GLY A 69 -3.63 -10.55 -38.45
CA GLY A 69 -4.07 -10.24 -39.81
C GLY A 69 -3.18 -10.89 -40.87
N PHE A 70 -1.86 -10.90 -40.65
CA PHE A 70 -0.91 -11.55 -41.56
C PHE A 70 -1.09 -13.08 -41.62
N ILE A 71 -1.31 -13.74 -40.48
CA ILE A 71 -1.56 -15.19 -40.44
C ILE A 71 -2.88 -15.55 -41.14
N HIS A 72 -3.94 -14.76 -40.94
CA HIS A 72 -5.22 -14.99 -41.63
C HIS A 72 -5.07 -14.83 -43.15
N PHE A 73 -4.24 -13.88 -43.60
CA PHE A 73 -3.92 -13.72 -45.01
C PHE A 73 -3.14 -14.92 -45.58
N GLN A 74 -2.15 -15.46 -44.85
CA GLN A 74 -1.44 -16.68 -45.25
C GLN A 74 -2.38 -17.88 -45.36
N ILE A 75 -3.30 -18.06 -44.42
CA ILE A 75 -4.32 -19.11 -44.45
C ILE A 75 -5.24 -18.93 -45.66
N PHE A 76 -5.70 -17.71 -45.92
CA PHE A 76 -6.54 -17.41 -47.08
C PHE A 76 -5.82 -17.69 -48.40
N ALA A 77 -4.57 -17.25 -48.54
CA ALA A 77 -3.74 -17.54 -49.69
C ALA A 77 -3.58 -19.05 -49.89
N LEU A 78 -3.30 -19.81 -48.82
CA LEU A 78 -3.20 -21.27 -48.88
C LEU A 78 -4.51 -21.91 -49.38
N LEU A 79 -5.66 -21.46 -48.89
CA LEU A 79 -6.96 -21.94 -49.35
C LEU A 79 -7.16 -21.66 -50.84
N VAL A 80 -6.87 -20.44 -51.31
CA VAL A 80 -6.96 -20.07 -52.74
C VAL A 80 -6.05 -20.95 -53.59
N PHE A 81 -4.81 -21.19 -53.15
CA PHE A 81 -3.88 -22.09 -53.86
C PHE A 81 -4.41 -23.53 -53.94
N LEU A 82 -5.02 -24.04 -52.87
CA LEU A 82 -5.63 -25.38 -52.89
C LEU A 82 -6.82 -25.47 -53.85
N PHE A 83 -7.70 -24.45 -53.86
CA PHE A 83 -8.84 -24.41 -54.79
C PHE A 83 -8.43 -24.23 -56.25
N SER A 84 -7.28 -23.61 -56.52
CA SER A 84 -6.73 -23.45 -57.88
C SER A 84 -6.23 -24.74 -58.52
N GLY A 85 -6.26 -25.87 -57.79
CA GLY A 85 -5.87 -27.19 -58.31
C GLY A 85 -4.36 -27.45 -58.32
N LEU A 86 -3.58 -26.65 -57.57
CA LEU A 86 -2.14 -26.85 -57.42
C LEU A 86 -1.86 -28.19 -56.73
N ARG A 87 -1.16 -29.10 -57.41
CA ARG A 87 -0.80 -30.41 -56.84
C ARG A 87 0.38 -30.26 -55.87
N ILE A 88 0.07 -29.94 -54.62
CA ILE A 88 1.03 -29.95 -53.52
C ILE A 88 1.14 -31.38 -53.00
N GLY A 89 2.36 -31.92 -52.89
CA GLY A 89 2.58 -33.23 -52.28
C GLY A 89 2.14 -33.24 -50.81
N VAL A 90 1.59 -34.35 -50.33
CA VAL A 90 1.02 -34.49 -48.97
C VAL A 90 2.01 -34.06 -47.87
N PHE A 91 3.30 -34.38 -48.04
CA PHE A 91 4.34 -33.99 -47.09
C PHE A 91 4.53 -32.47 -47.00
N ASN A 92 4.52 -31.77 -48.14
CA ASN A 92 4.65 -30.31 -48.19
C ASN A 92 3.42 -29.62 -47.60
N LEU A 93 2.23 -30.18 -47.81
CA LEU A 93 0.99 -29.68 -47.20
C LEU A 93 1.06 -29.76 -45.67
N LEU A 94 1.48 -30.92 -45.13
CA LEU A 94 1.63 -31.13 -43.69
C LEU A 94 2.67 -30.16 -43.08
N ALA A 95 3.79 -29.94 -43.77
CA ALA A 95 4.82 -28.99 -43.33
C ALA A 95 4.28 -27.54 -43.28
N ILE A 96 3.54 -27.11 -44.31
CA ILE A 96 2.95 -25.75 -44.35
C ILE A 96 1.93 -25.56 -43.23
N ILE A 97 1.04 -26.55 -43.01
CA ILE A 97 0.04 -26.48 -41.93
C ILE A 97 0.74 -26.41 -40.57
N SER A 98 1.78 -27.22 -40.35
CA SER A 98 2.55 -27.19 -39.10
C SER A 98 3.21 -25.84 -38.86
N LEU A 99 3.78 -25.22 -39.91
CA LEU A 99 4.40 -23.90 -39.81
C LEU A 99 3.38 -22.82 -39.44
N ILE A 100 2.21 -22.82 -40.07
CA ILE A 100 1.13 -21.87 -39.75
C ILE A 100 0.66 -22.04 -38.30
N ILE A 101 0.55 -23.28 -37.79
CA ILE A 101 0.20 -23.54 -36.39
C ILE A 101 1.28 -22.99 -35.45
N CYS A 102 2.57 -23.22 -35.74
CA CYS A 102 3.67 -22.68 -34.96
C CYS A 102 3.69 -21.15 -34.95
N GLU A 103 3.50 -20.51 -36.11
CA GLU A 103 3.39 -19.06 -36.24
C GLU A 103 2.21 -18.51 -35.45
N TYR A 104 1.05 -19.18 -35.52
CA TYR A 104 -0.13 -18.80 -34.75
C TYR A 104 0.11 -18.85 -33.24
N LEU A 105 0.76 -19.92 -32.74
CA LEU A 105 1.11 -20.05 -31.32
C LEU A 105 2.12 -18.99 -30.87
N LEU A 106 3.13 -18.68 -31.68
CA LEU A 106 4.10 -17.63 -31.39
C LEU A 106 3.44 -16.25 -31.34
N CYS A 107 2.54 -15.96 -32.29
CA CYS A 107 1.80 -14.70 -32.31
C CYS A 107 0.87 -14.57 -31.11
N TRP A 108 0.21 -15.66 -30.73
CA TRP A 108 -0.58 -15.73 -29.51
C TRP A 108 0.27 -15.40 -28.27
N LEU A 109 1.46 -15.99 -28.15
CA LEU A 109 2.36 -15.71 -27.03
C LEU A 109 2.76 -14.23 -26.97
N ILE A 110 3.20 -13.65 -28.08
CA ILE A 110 3.66 -12.26 -28.17
C ILE A 110 2.54 -11.29 -27.75
N ILE A 111 1.34 -11.48 -28.31
CA ILE A 111 0.17 -10.65 -28.02
C ILE A 111 -0.24 -10.73 -26.54
N ASN A 112 -0.24 -11.93 -25.95
CA ASN A 112 -0.63 -12.07 -24.56
C ASN A 112 0.43 -11.53 -23.59
N ILE A 113 1.72 -11.62 -23.94
CA ILE A 113 2.79 -10.97 -23.17
C ILE A 113 2.61 -9.44 -23.19
N ASP A 114 2.31 -8.86 -24.36
CA ASP A 114 2.08 -7.43 -24.49
C ASP A 114 0.84 -6.97 -23.70
N LYS A 115 -0.29 -7.66 -23.88
CA LYS A 115 -1.50 -7.43 -23.08
C LYS A 115 -1.25 -7.57 -21.58
N GLN A 116 -0.42 -8.55 -21.19
CA GLN A 116 -0.06 -8.74 -19.78
C GLN A 116 0.72 -7.53 -19.26
N ASN A 117 1.69 -7.02 -20.01
CA ASN A 117 2.45 -5.83 -19.64
C ASN A 117 1.55 -4.58 -19.52
N LEU A 118 0.63 -4.38 -20.48
CA LEU A 118 -0.34 -3.28 -20.44
C LEU A 118 -1.21 -3.35 -19.18
N PHE A 119 -1.73 -4.54 -18.85
CA PHE A 119 -2.57 -4.69 -17.67
C PHE A 119 -1.80 -4.47 -16.36
N ILE A 120 -0.56 -4.95 -16.29
CA ILE A 120 0.33 -4.71 -15.16
C ILE A 120 0.55 -3.21 -14.97
N HIS A 121 0.79 -2.45 -16.05
CA HIS A 121 0.94 -1.01 -15.99
C HIS A 121 -0.30 -0.32 -15.40
N ASN A 122 -1.50 -0.72 -15.83
CA ASN A 122 -2.75 -0.17 -15.28
C ASN A 122 -2.90 -0.45 -13.78
N ILE A 123 -2.56 -1.66 -13.33
CA ILE A 123 -2.54 -2.00 -11.90
C ILE A 123 -1.58 -1.08 -11.13
N PHE A 124 -0.41 -0.79 -11.68
CA PHE A 124 0.53 0.13 -11.04
C PHE A 124 0.00 1.55 -10.97
N ASP A 125 -0.60 2.05 -12.04
CA ASP A 125 -1.20 3.39 -12.06
C ASP A 125 -2.33 3.49 -11.03
N TRP A 126 -3.21 2.49 -10.95
CA TRP A 126 -4.26 2.44 -9.93
C TRP A 126 -3.69 2.36 -8.52
N SER A 127 -2.67 1.53 -8.29
CA SER A 127 -2.00 1.41 -6.99
C SER A 127 -1.33 2.71 -6.57
N LYS A 128 -0.68 3.40 -7.51
CA LYS A 128 -0.05 4.70 -7.29
C LYS A 128 -1.08 5.76 -6.97
N LYS A 129 -2.18 5.82 -7.73
CA LYS A 129 -3.28 6.75 -7.48
C LYS A 129 -3.89 6.55 -6.09
N ILE A 130 -4.19 5.30 -5.72
CA ILE A 130 -4.68 4.97 -4.37
C ILE A 130 -3.67 5.43 -3.32
N THR A 131 -2.39 5.13 -3.49
CA THR A 131 -1.34 5.55 -2.54
C THR A 131 -1.25 7.07 -2.42
N GLN A 132 -1.32 7.79 -3.53
CA GLN A 132 -1.32 9.26 -3.56
C GLN A 132 -2.56 9.85 -2.88
N ASP A 133 -3.75 9.29 -3.13
CA ASP A 133 -4.98 9.73 -2.47
C ASP A 133 -4.92 9.48 -0.96
N LEU A 134 -4.35 8.34 -0.54
CA LEU A 134 -4.08 8.03 0.87
C LEU A 134 -3.12 9.05 1.49
N ASP A 135 -2.04 9.39 0.80
CA ASP A 135 -1.03 10.34 1.27
C ASP A 135 -1.54 11.80 1.25
N LEU A 136 -2.36 12.19 0.27
CA LEU A 136 -3.04 13.49 0.23
C LEU A 136 -4.00 13.63 1.41
N MET A 137 -4.82 12.61 1.67
CA MET A 137 -5.69 12.63 2.85
C MET A 137 -4.90 12.65 4.17
N ASN A 138 -3.68 12.12 4.19
CA ASN A 138 -2.78 12.23 5.33
C ASN A 138 -2.21 13.65 5.47
N TYR A 139 -1.85 14.29 4.36
CA TYR A 139 -1.43 15.68 4.32
C TYR A 139 -2.55 16.61 4.79
N LEU A 140 -3.79 16.42 4.33
CA LEU A 140 -4.94 17.22 4.76
C LEU A 140 -5.21 17.11 6.26
N VAL A 141 -4.99 15.94 6.87
CA VAL A 141 -5.08 15.77 8.35
C VAL A 141 -3.94 16.49 9.07
N LEU A 142 -2.76 16.59 8.47
CA LEU A 142 -1.63 17.33 9.02
C LEU A 142 -1.79 18.86 8.84
N ASP A 143 -2.41 19.29 7.74
CA ASP A 143 -2.57 20.69 7.35
C ASP A 143 -3.84 21.34 7.92
N SER A 144 -4.74 20.57 8.55
CA SER A 144 -5.98 21.07 9.15
C SER A 144 -5.79 21.93 10.42
N GLY A 145 -4.64 22.57 10.59
CA GLY A 145 -4.36 23.51 11.68
C GLY A 145 -2.99 24.18 11.52
N ASP A 146 -2.82 25.37 12.09
CA ASP A 146 -1.57 26.12 11.97
C ASP A 146 -0.44 25.49 12.80
N VAL A 147 0.66 25.08 12.15
CA VAL A 147 1.87 24.55 12.83
C VAL A 147 2.55 25.64 13.68
N SER A 148 2.26 26.91 13.41
CA SER A 148 2.76 28.06 14.16
C SER A 148 1.88 28.46 15.36
N ALA A 149 0.73 27.82 15.55
CA ALA A 149 -0.09 28.03 16.74
C ALA A 149 0.65 27.50 17.98
N VAL A 150 0.83 28.38 18.97
CA VAL A 150 1.39 28.03 20.28
C VAL A 150 0.45 27.03 20.93
N SER A 151 0.92 25.79 21.13
CA SER A 151 0.18 24.76 21.84
C SER A 151 -0.23 25.30 23.21
N VAL A 152 -1.49 25.08 23.61
CA VAL A 152 -1.96 25.49 24.94
C VAL A 152 -1.03 24.90 26.01
N PRO A 153 -0.55 25.70 26.99
CA PRO A 153 0.41 25.23 27.97
C PRO A 153 -0.11 23.98 28.70
N PHE A 154 0.81 23.04 28.93
CA PHE A 154 0.55 21.76 29.60
C PHE A 154 -0.16 21.97 30.94
N ASN A 155 -1.42 21.55 31.05
CA ASN A 155 -2.21 21.64 32.28
C ASN A 155 -1.77 20.56 33.29
N GLU A 156 -0.70 20.86 34.03
CA GLU A 156 -0.07 19.97 35.02
C GLU A 156 -1.08 19.31 35.98
N ASN A 157 -2.13 20.02 36.39
CA ASN A 157 -3.14 19.50 37.31
C ASN A 157 -4.01 18.39 36.68
N LYS A 158 -4.33 18.48 35.38
CA LYS A 158 -5.08 17.44 34.65
C LYS A 158 -4.19 16.21 34.44
N TYR A 159 -2.92 16.42 34.09
CA TYR A 159 -1.96 15.34 33.85
C TYR A 159 -1.49 14.65 35.12
N ALA A 160 -1.32 15.35 36.24
CA ALA A 160 -0.93 14.75 37.51
C ALA A 160 -1.92 13.66 37.94
N LYS A 161 -3.23 13.86 37.70
CA LYS A 161 -4.26 12.85 37.96
C LYS A 161 -4.12 11.62 37.05
N LEU A 162 -3.91 11.82 35.74
CA LEU A 162 -3.65 10.72 34.80
C LEU A 162 -2.37 9.97 35.18
N TRP A 163 -1.34 10.72 35.56
CA TRP A 163 -0.03 10.19 35.88
C TRP A 163 -0.08 9.30 37.13
N LEU A 164 -0.68 9.79 38.22
CA LEU A 164 -0.87 9.02 39.44
C LEU A 164 -1.72 7.77 39.22
N LYS A 165 -2.73 7.85 38.34
CA LYS A 165 -3.66 6.76 38.09
C LYS A 165 -3.08 5.66 37.19
N GLU A 166 -2.37 6.04 36.12
CA GLU A 166 -2.04 5.09 35.04
C GLU A 166 -0.57 5.09 34.60
N MET A 167 0.16 6.19 34.78
CA MET A 167 1.51 6.38 34.19
C MET A 167 2.66 6.31 35.20
N SER A 168 2.41 6.31 36.51
CA SER A 168 3.45 6.26 37.55
C SER A 168 4.43 5.10 37.38
N THR A 169 3.93 3.94 36.96
CA THR A 169 4.73 2.73 36.68
C THR A 169 5.67 2.87 35.47
N SER A 170 5.54 3.93 34.66
CA SER A 170 6.38 4.11 33.48
C SER A 170 7.83 4.45 33.84
N MET A 171 8.08 5.17 34.94
CA MET A 171 9.43 5.66 35.30
C MET A 171 10.47 4.55 35.43
N ASP A 172 10.06 3.36 35.84
CA ASP A 172 10.94 2.21 36.06
C ASP A 172 11.18 1.37 34.79
N MET A 173 10.74 1.84 33.63
CA MET A 173 10.77 1.10 32.36
C MET A 173 11.61 1.83 31.32
N SER A 174 12.27 1.10 30.42
CA SER A 174 12.91 1.70 29.24
C SER A 174 11.88 2.26 28.27
N TRP A 175 12.28 3.26 27.46
CA TRP A 175 11.40 3.87 26.44
C TRP A 175 10.82 2.84 25.47
N GLU A 176 11.59 1.83 25.10
CA GLU A 176 11.19 0.74 24.19
C GLU A 176 9.99 -0.08 24.74
N ASN A 177 9.85 -0.13 26.06
CA ASN A 177 8.76 -0.85 26.73
C ASN A 177 7.48 -0.01 26.85
N ILE A 178 7.47 1.23 26.35
CA ILE A 178 6.31 2.09 26.30
C ILE A 178 5.79 2.12 24.86
N THR A 179 4.52 1.77 24.70
CA THR A 179 3.83 1.81 23.40
C THR A 179 2.65 2.76 23.44
N ILE A 180 2.62 3.73 22.53
CA ILE A 180 1.50 4.62 22.30
C ILE A 180 0.74 4.12 21.06
N GLU A 181 -0.45 3.58 21.25
CA GLU A 181 -1.34 3.16 20.18
C GLU A 181 -2.35 4.27 19.89
N LEU A 182 -2.39 4.74 18.65
CA LEU A 182 -3.43 5.64 18.14
C LEU A 182 -4.55 4.76 17.59
N LEU A 183 -5.80 4.94 18.01
CA LEU A 183 -6.94 4.07 17.74
C LEU A 183 -8.05 4.87 17.04
N GLU A 184 -8.90 4.18 16.28
CA GLU A 184 -10.06 4.79 15.63
C GLU A 184 -10.99 5.48 16.65
N ASP A 185 -11.56 6.60 16.21
CA ASP A 185 -12.64 7.32 16.87
C ASP A 185 -13.64 7.77 15.81
N GLU A 186 -14.89 8.06 16.19
CA GLU A 186 -15.95 8.50 15.26
C GLU A 186 -15.55 9.80 14.54
N LYS A 187 -14.67 10.60 15.15
CA LYS A 187 -14.06 11.78 14.54
C LYS A 187 -12.68 11.43 13.98
N ILE A 188 -12.58 11.37 12.65
CA ILE A 188 -11.35 11.03 11.89
C ILE A 188 -10.11 11.84 12.30
N LEU A 189 -10.30 13.07 12.81
CA LEU A 189 -9.22 13.97 13.24
C LEU A 189 -8.70 13.70 14.67
N PHE A 190 -9.40 12.93 15.50
CA PHE A 190 -9.04 12.71 16.92
C PHE A 190 -9.02 11.23 17.26
N PRO A 191 -7.92 10.51 16.98
CA PRO A 191 -7.86 9.14 17.44
C PRO A 191 -7.90 9.05 18.96
N ASN A 192 -8.55 8.01 19.44
CA ASN A 192 -8.39 7.58 20.81
C ASN A 192 -6.95 7.08 21.02
N ILE A 193 -6.39 7.27 22.20
CA ILE A 193 -5.03 6.86 22.52
C ILE A 193 -5.08 5.79 23.60
N ARG A 194 -4.33 4.71 23.38
CA ARG A 194 -4.06 3.70 24.38
C ARG A 194 -2.56 3.59 24.61
N VAL A 195 -2.14 3.75 25.85
CA VAL A 195 -0.76 3.49 26.27
C VAL A 195 -0.63 2.05 26.74
N SER A 196 0.48 1.40 26.42
CA SER A 196 0.90 0.14 27.03
C SER A 196 2.25 0.32 27.71
N LEU A 197 2.38 -0.16 28.95
CA LEU A 197 3.60 -0.10 29.74
C LEU A 197 4.06 -1.54 30.02
N GLY A 198 5.19 -1.97 29.44
CA GLY A 198 5.71 -3.35 29.53
C GLY A 198 4.72 -4.41 29.06
N GLY A 199 3.96 -4.10 28.01
CA GLY A 199 2.91 -4.99 27.50
C GLY A 199 1.56 -4.91 28.23
N ILE A 200 1.47 -4.20 29.37
CA ILE A 200 0.21 -3.98 30.07
C ILE A 200 -0.53 -2.81 29.44
N ARG A 201 -1.65 -3.11 28.78
CA ARG A 201 -2.54 -2.12 28.14
C ARG A 201 -3.30 -1.30 29.20
N LYS A 202 -3.20 0.03 29.10
CA LYS A 202 -3.96 0.99 29.91
C LYS A 202 -5.32 1.30 29.27
N SER A 203 -6.10 2.15 29.93
CA SER A 203 -7.42 2.51 29.43
C SER A 203 -7.34 3.31 28.14
N ILE A 204 -8.36 3.18 27.29
CA ILE A 204 -8.49 4.01 26.09
C ILE A 204 -8.95 5.39 26.55
N GLN A 205 -8.26 6.44 26.13
CA GLN A 205 -8.57 7.83 26.46
C GLN A 205 -8.56 8.68 25.20
N ASN A 206 -9.32 9.78 25.18
CA ASN A 206 -9.26 10.73 24.07
C ASN A 206 -7.87 11.40 24.01
N ALA A 207 -7.39 11.75 22.81
CA ALA A 207 -6.13 12.47 22.61
C ALA A 207 -6.00 13.76 23.46
N GLU A 208 -7.11 14.43 23.77
CA GLU A 208 -7.15 15.60 24.65
C GLU A 208 -6.62 15.31 26.07
N VAL A 209 -6.84 14.10 26.58
CA VAL A 209 -6.37 13.67 27.92
C VAL A 209 -4.85 13.63 27.99
N TYR A 210 -4.19 13.42 26.85
CA TYR A 210 -2.74 13.40 26.71
C TYR A 210 -2.14 14.71 26.17
N GLY A 211 -2.95 15.74 25.96
CA GLY A 211 -2.45 17.06 25.53
C GLY A 211 -2.11 17.17 24.07
N PHE A 212 -2.85 16.45 23.23
CA PHE A 212 -2.65 16.39 21.79
C PHE A 212 -3.70 17.18 21.00
N VAL A 213 -4.55 17.94 21.68
CA VAL A 213 -5.68 18.67 21.10
C VAL A 213 -5.66 20.12 21.58
N ASP A 214 -5.86 21.06 20.65
CA ASP A 214 -6.08 22.48 20.93
C ASP A 214 -7.57 22.85 20.69
N GLY A 215 -8.07 23.83 21.43
CA GLY A 215 -9.45 24.33 21.31
C GLY A 215 -10.48 23.54 22.14
N THR A 216 -11.39 24.25 22.82
CA THR A 216 -12.43 23.64 23.67
C THR A 216 -13.70 23.30 22.91
N ASP A 217 -14.12 24.15 21.96
CA ASP A 217 -15.41 24.02 21.28
C ASP A 217 -15.30 23.35 19.90
N ASN A 218 -14.20 23.61 19.19
CA ASN A 218 -13.81 22.92 17.95
C ASN A 218 -12.41 22.36 18.17
N PRO A 219 -12.28 21.15 18.73
CA PRO A 219 -10.97 20.55 18.94
C PRO A 219 -10.26 20.43 17.58
N ILE A 220 -8.95 20.67 17.56
CA ILE A 220 -8.07 20.51 16.39
C ILE A 220 -6.79 19.81 16.85
N PRO A 221 -6.22 18.88 16.05
CA PRO A 221 -4.89 18.32 16.30
C PRO A 221 -3.84 19.40 16.55
N ASN A 222 -3.21 19.38 17.73
CA ASN A 222 -2.15 20.33 18.02
C ASN A 222 -0.82 19.93 17.36
N LYS A 223 0.16 20.83 17.42
CA LYS A 223 1.49 20.62 16.84
C LYS A 223 2.17 19.33 17.36
N LEU A 224 2.06 19.04 18.66
CA LEU A 224 2.66 17.84 19.27
C LEU A 224 2.08 16.56 18.67
N PHE A 225 0.76 16.52 18.51
CA PHE A 225 0.07 15.37 17.92
C PHE A 225 0.46 15.16 16.46
N LYS A 226 0.61 16.25 15.69
CA LYS A 226 1.06 16.16 14.29
C LYS A 226 2.45 15.56 14.18
N ILE A 227 3.39 15.96 15.05
CA ILE A 227 4.73 15.36 15.07
C ILE A 227 4.68 13.90 15.55
N LEU A 228 3.87 13.58 16.56
CA LEU A 228 3.67 12.20 17.02
C LEU A 228 3.13 11.31 15.90
N MET A 229 2.16 11.81 15.12
CA MET A 229 1.60 11.15 13.94
C MET A 229 2.63 10.97 12.81
N LEU A 230 3.63 11.86 12.69
CA LEU A 230 4.71 11.65 11.73
C LEU A 230 5.60 10.49 12.15
N PHE A 231 5.98 10.44 13.43
CA PHE A 231 6.81 9.37 13.97
C PHE A 231 6.10 8.01 14.06
N SER A 232 4.79 7.99 14.25
CA SER A 232 4.00 6.75 14.18
C SER A 232 4.05 6.08 12.80
N ARG A 233 4.30 6.88 11.75
CA ARG A 233 4.29 6.44 10.34
C ARG A 233 5.69 6.15 9.82
N LYS A 234 6.67 6.98 10.19
CA LYS A 234 8.08 6.77 9.88
C LYS A 234 8.85 6.79 11.20
N LYS A 235 9.39 5.62 11.59
CA LYS A 235 10.20 5.46 12.82
C LYS A 235 11.39 6.44 12.86
N SER A 236 11.86 6.87 11.68
CA SER A 236 12.81 7.95 11.53
C SER A 236 12.31 9.02 10.56
N ILE A 237 12.63 10.28 10.84
CA ILE A 237 12.30 11.41 9.98
C ILE A 237 13.61 12.01 9.47
N ARG A 238 13.85 11.82 8.17
CA ARG A 238 14.91 12.51 7.43
C ARG A 238 14.42 13.85 6.92
N PHE A 239 15.25 14.87 7.04
CA PHE A 239 14.94 16.21 6.56
C PHE A 239 15.74 16.55 5.30
N PHE A 240 15.07 17.19 4.33
CA PHE A 240 15.64 17.53 3.02
C PHE A 240 15.45 19.00 2.61
N GLY A 241 15.30 19.93 3.57
CA GLY A 241 15.11 21.36 3.31
C GLY A 241 16.26 22.25 3.80
N GLY A 242 16.05 23.57 3.84
CA GLY A 242 17.04 24.54 4.31
C GLY A 242 17.16 24.61 5.84
N ASP A 243 18.23 25.24 6.33
CA ASP A 243 18.55 25.31 7.77
C ASP A 243 17.43 25.93 8.62
N LYS A 244 16.68 26.88 8.06
CA LYS A 244 15.56 27.55 8.76
C LYS A 244 14.39 26.60 8.99
N GLU A 245 14.04 25.78 8.00
CA GLU A 245 12.99 24.78 8.17
C GLU A 245 13.46 23.62 9.06
N LYS A 246 14.74 23.22 8.97
CA LYS A 246 15.36 22.23 9.88
C LYS A 246 15.20 22.67 11.33
N ALA A 247 15.52 23.93 11.63
CA ALA A 247 15.38 24.49 12.98
C ALA A 247 13.94 24.51 13.50
N LYS A 248 12.94 24.73 12.64
CA LYS A 248 11.52 24.68 13.02
C LYS A 248 11.08 23.26 13.42
N ILE A 249 11.51 22.26 12.65
CA ILE A 249 11.22 20.86 12.94
C ILE A 249 11.96 20.41 14.20
N ASP A 250 13.23 20.77 14.35
CA ASP A 250 14.01 20.47 15.56
C ASP A 250 13.33 21.03 16.83
N LEU A 251 12.84 22.27 16.76
CA LEU A 251 12.06 22.87 17.85
C LEU A 251 10.80 22.05 18.16
N ALA A 252 10.05 21.64 17.13
CA ALA A 252 8.84 20.83 17.29
C ALA A 252 9.12 19.44 17.89
N VAL A 253 10.22 18.81 17.47
CA VAL A 253 10.67 17.51 18.01
C VAL A 253 11.09 17.65 19.46
N LYS A 254 11.81 18.72 19.83
CA LYS A 254 12.19 19.02 21.22
C LYS A 254 10.98 19.26 22.11
N GLU A 255 9.97 19.98 21.61
CA GLU A 255 8.70 20.19 22.32
C GLU A 255 7.98 18.86 22.57
N LEU A 256 7.88 17.99 21.56
CA LEU A 256 7.31 16.65 21.72
C LEU A 256 8.11 15.80 22.70
N THR A 257 9.44 15.83 22.62
CA THR A 257 10.34 15.09 23.52
C THR A 257 10.09 15.49 24.97
N ARG A 258 10.04 16.79 25.25
CA ARG A 258 9.74 17.32 26.58
C ARG A 258 8.35 16.89 27.05
N HIS A 259 7.36 16.91 26.16
CA HIS A 259 6.00 16.47 26.49
C HIS A 259 5.94 14.98 26.86
N LEU A 260 6.65 14.11 26.13
CA LEU A 260 6.75 12.69 26.44
C LEU A 260 7.48 12.44 27.76
N GLU A 261 8.54 13.19 28.07
CA GLU A 261 9.23 13.15 29.36
C GLU A 261 8.31 13.58 30.52
N LEU A 262 7.41 14.55 30.31
CA LEU A 262 6.41 14.92 31.31
C LEU A 262 5.36 13.83 31.51
N LEU A 263 4.93 13.15 30.44
CA LEU A 263 3.91 12.09 30.51
C LEU A 263 4.44 10.78 31.12
N PHE A 264 5.68 10.40 30.81
CA PHE A 264 6.24 9.09 31.13
C PHE A 264 7.47 9.13 32.04
N GLY A 265 7.81 10.31 32.56
CA GLY A 265 9.00 10.56 33.36
C GLY A 265 10.27 10.75 32.52
N LYS A 266 11.20 11.51 33.08
CA LYS A 266 12.52 11.77 32.48
C LYS A 266 13.47 10.58 32.74
N ARG A 267 14.31 10.26 31.77
CA ARG A 267 15.35 9.22 31.80
C ARG A 267 16.69 9.79 31.33
N ASP A 268 17.75 8.99 31.41
CA ASP A 268 19.09 9.38 30.93
C ASP A 268 19.12 9.54 29.41
N THR A 269 18.39 8.69 28.69
CA THR A 269 18.22 8.78 27.23
C THR A 269 16.90 9.47 26.90
N SER A 270 16.85 10.29 25.85
CA SER A 270 15.60 10.91 25.36
C SER A 270 14.73 9.92 24.58
N PRO A 271 13.39 10.09 24.56
CA PRO A 271 12.47 9.23 23.80
C PRO A 271 12.62 9.37 22.28
N ILE A 272 13.24 10.46 21.82
CA ILE A 272 13.55 10.75 20.42
C ILE A 272 15.01 11.23 20.37
N ILE A 273 15.82 10.65 19.50
CA ILE A 273 17.26 10.90 19.37
C ILE A 273 17.55 11.40 17.96
N PHE A 274 18.45 12.37 17.81
CA PHE A 274 18.95 12.77 16.49
C PHE A 274 20.23 11.98 16.17
N ASN A 275 20.22 11.28 15.04
CA ASN A 275 21.35 10.55 14.51
C ASN A 275 22.13 11.46 13.55
N GLU A 276 23.34 11.86 13.95
CA GLU A 276 24.18 12.77 13.17
C GLU A 276 24.73 12.13 11.89
N GLU A 277 24.90 10.80 11.86
CA GLU A 277 25.46 10.11 10.69
C GLU A 277 24.44 10.02 9.54
N SER A 278 23.17 9.76 9.87
CA SER A 278 22.08 9.67 8.89
C SER A 278 21.34 10.98 8.67
N GLU A 279 21.58 11.98 9.54
CA GLU A 279 20.82 13.23 9.64
C GLU A 279 19.31 13.01 9.85
N GLU A 280 18.95 12.08 10.73
CA GLU A 280 17.56 11.69 11.00
C GLU A 280 17.20 11.80 12.48
N TRP A 281 15.96 12.18 12.80
CA TRP A 281 15.41 11.96 14.14
C TRP A 281 14.79 10.57 14.22
N GLU A 282 15.15 9.78 15.23
CA GLU A 282 14.69 8.41 15.46
C GLU A 282 13.93 8.30 16.79
N THR A 283 12.79 7.61 16.78
CA THR A 283 12.05 7.35 18.02
C THR A 283 12.51 6.08 18.72
N VAL A 284 12.84 6.19 20.01
CA VAL A 284 13.10 5.04 20.89
C VAL A 284 11.79 4.51 21.49
N ILE A 285 10.83 5.40 21.73
CA ILE A 285 9.48 5.03 22.17
C ILE A 285 8.69 4.40 21.00
N ASN A 286 7.90 3.37 21.28
CA ASN A 286 7.07 2.73 20.27
C ASN A 286 5.78 3.53 20.03
N ILE A 287 5.58 4.03 18.82
CA ILE A 287 4.35 4.71 18.42
C ILE A 287 3.72 3.92 17.28
N VAL A 288 2.48 3.46 17.49
CA VAL A 288 1.76 2.59 16.56
C VAL A 288 0.48 3.29 16.11
N ASP A 289 0.39 3.60 14.82
CA ASP A 289 -0.82 4.17 14.24
C ASP A 289 -1.82 3.06 13.87
N ARG A 290 -2.92 2.95 14.63
CA ARG A 290 -4.11 2.16 14.29
C ARG A 290 -5.34 3.06 14.14
N SER A 291 -5.15 4.38 14.01
CA SER A 291 -6.25 5.35 13.88
C SER A 291 -6.99 5.25 12.57
N ASN A 292 -6.39 4.57 11.59
CA ASN A 292 -7.00 4.32 10.31
C ASN A 292 -6.70 2.89 9.86
N THR A 293 -7.40 1.93 10.46
CA THR A 293 -7.25 0.52 10.12
C THR A 293 -7.54 0.31 8.65
N TYR A 294 -8.55 0.99 8.08
CA TYR A 294 -8.87 0.89 6.65
C TYR A 294 -7.70 1.27 5.74
N ARG A 295 -7.00 2.38 5.99
CA ARG A 295 -5.86 2.80 5.16
C ARG A 295 -4.65 1.88 5.30
N ASN A 296 -4.31 1.48 6.53
CA ASN A 296 -3.22 0.55 6.77
C ASN A 296 -3.52 -0.82 6.15
N ASN A 297 -4.78 -1.24 6.22
CA ASN A 297 -5.28 -2.45 5.57
C ASN A 297 -5.18 -2.37 4.05
N ILE A 298 -5.49 -1.22 3.42
CA ILE A 298 -5.29 -1.03 1.98
C ILE A 298 -3.81 -1.10 1.61
N LYS A 299 -2.92 -0.39 2.33
CA LYS A 299 -1.47 -0.42 2.05
C LYS A 299 -0.93 -1.85 2.18
N GLN A 300 -1.26 -2.55 3.26
CA GLN A 300 -0.88 -3.95 3.46
C GLN A 300 -1.47 -4.86 2.36
N SER A 301 -2.70 -4.61 1.94
CA SER A 301 -3.35 -5.39 0.87
C SER A 301 -2.69 -5.15 -0.48
N LEU A 302 -2.27 -3.92 -0.77
CA LEU A 302 -1.49 -3.57 -1.96
C LEU A 302 -0.14 -4.28 -1.98
N ASP A 303 0.59 -4.28 -0.85
CA ASP A 303 1.88 -4.96 -0.75
C ASP A 303 1.76 -6.48 -0.99
N ILE A 304 0.75 -7.11 -0.41
CA ILE A 304 0.47 -8.53 -0.65
C ILE A 304 0.05 -8.76 -2.10
N PHE A 305 -0.81 -7.89 -2.66
CA PHE A 305 -1.24 -7.98 -4.06
C PHE A 305 -0.04 -7.88 -5.02
N ILE A 306 0.91 -6.98 -4.77
CA ILE A 306 2.15 -6.84 -5.53
C ILE A 306 2.97 -8.14 -5.48
N LYS A 307 3.05 -8.82 -4.33
CA LYS A 307 3.72 -10.13 -4.23
C LYS A 307 3.01 -11.20 -5.06
N ILE A 308 1.68 -11.22 -5.06
CA ILE A 308 0.88 -12.12 -5.91
C ILE A 308 1.17 -11.83 -7.39
N MET A 309 1.25 -10.56 -7.78
CA MET A 309 1.59 -10.13 -9.14
C MET A 309 2.99 -10.57 -9.55
N ASN A 310 4.01 -10.40 -8.70
CA ASN A 310 5.36 -10.89 -8.96
C ASN A 310 5.37 -12.40 -9.19
N SER A 311 4.65 -13.15 -8.35
CA SER A 311 4.52 -14.60 -8.50
C SER A 311 3.82 -15.00 -9.80
N TYR A 312 2.80 -14.25 -10.22
CA TYR A 312 2.06 -14.52 -11.46
C TYR A 312 2.88 -14.22 -12.72
N THR A 313 3.70 -13.16 -12.68
CA THR A 313 4.48 -12.70 -13.83
C THR A 313 5.86 -13.34 -13.94
N GLY A 314 6.34 -13.98 -12.87
CA GLY A 314 7.68 -14.57 -12.79
C GLY A 314 8.82 -13.54 -12.86
N ASN A 315 8.50 -12.27 -12.61
CA ASN A 315 9.43 -11.15 -12.77
C ASN A 315 9.70 -10.50 -11.41
N ASN A 316 10.97 -10.49 -10.96
CA ASN A 316 11.41 -9.70 -9.81
C ASN A 316 11.63 -8.23 -10.19
N ARG A 317 10.74 -7.65 -11.01
CA ARG A 317 10.83 -6.24 -11.40
C ARG A 317 10.41 -5.28 -10.29
N ILE A 318 9.82 -5.80 -9.21
CA ILE A 318 9.20 -5.02 -8.15
C ILE A 318 9.92 -5.32 -6.84
N SER A 319 10.99 -4.57 -6.59
CA SER A 319 11.61 -4.40 -5.26
C SER A 319 11.36 -2.98 -4.77
#